data_AF-G6AIM4-F1
#
_entry.id   AF-G6AIM4-F1
#
_cell.length_a   1.000
_cell.length_b   1.000
_cell.length_c   1.000
_cell.angle_alpha   90.00
_cell.angle_beta   90.00
_cell.angle_gamma   90.00
#
_symmetry.space_group_name_H-M   'P 1'
#
loop_
_entity.id
_entity.type
_entity.pdbx_description
1 polymer ?
#
loop_
_entity_poly.entity_id
_entity_poly.type
_entity_poly.pdbx_seq_one_letter_code
_entity_poly.pdbx_strand_id
1 'polypeptide(L)'
;MRKYLLLISILLLSLASLTVQAQDSLLVQQPPLSDSIGCKTKYATTIELSKGYLSGITIMVREADVYHGVLFNEFGITALEFTYQPQTKKVELIEVIAMLDKWYIRRVLKSDLQHVMENLLKGNPTYKDEKYHISYKFSLMNNEENSNITEGENDATEE
;
A
#
# COMPACT_ATOMS: atom_id res chain seq x y z
N MET A 1 -31.57 5.41 -50.19
CA MET A 1 -30.35 4.70 -49.71
C MET A 1 -29.44 5.56 -48.83
N ARG A 2 -29.05 6.79 -49.21
CA ARG A 2 -28.09 7.63 -48.45
C ARG A 2 -28.56 8.11 -47.06
N LYS A 3 -29.86 8.32 -46.86
CA LYS A 3 -30.44 8.81 -45.59
C LYS A 3 -30.43 7.78 -44.45
N TYR A 4 -30.49 6.49 -44.79
CA TYR A 4 -30.45 5.41 -43.79
C TYR A 4 -29.04 5.12 -43.28
N LEU A 5 -28.01 5.41 -44.08
CA LEU A 5 -26.60 5.26 -43.68
C LEU A 5 -26.21 6.26 -42.57
N LEU A 6 -26.76 7.47 -42.60
CA LEU A 6 -26.52 8.47 -41.54
C LEU A 6 -27.15 8.04 -40.20
N LEU A 7 -28.34 7.43 -40.23
CA LEU A 7 -29.01 6.94 -39.04
C LEU A 7 -28.29 5.73 -38.41
N ILE A 8 -27.73 4.84 -39.23
CA ILE A 8 -26.91 3.71 -38.77
C ILE A 8 -25.62 4.22 -38.12
N SER A 9 -24.98 5.25 -38.68
CA SER A 9 -23.78 5.86 -38.11
C SER A 9 -24.02 6.51 -36.74
N ILE A 10 -25.15 7.21 -36.58
CA ILE A 10 -25.54 7.82 -35.29
C ILE A 10 -25.85 6.75 -34.23
N LEU A 11 -26.48 5.63 -34.62
CA LEU A 11 -26.75 4.51 -33.72
C LEU A 11 -25.46 3.81 -33.27
N LEU A 12 -24.48 3.65 -34.15
CA LEU A 12 -23.18 3.05 -33.80
C LEU A 12 -22.35 3.95 -32.89
N LEU A 13 -22.45 5.28 -33.05
CA LEU A 13 -21.73 6.25 -32.21
C LEU A 13 -22.30 6.34 -30.78
N SER A 14 -23.61 6.12 -30.59
CA SER A 14 -24.23 6.09 -29.26
C SER A 14 -23.91 4.81 -28.48
N LEU A 15 -23.78 3.66 -29.16
CA LEU A 15 -23.34 2.41 -28.53
C LEU A 15 -21.88 2.47 -28.06
N ALA A 16 -21.02 3.20 -28.76
CA ALA A 16 -19.61 3.37 -28.36
C ALA A 16 -19.43 4.24 -27.10
N SER A 17 -20.44 5.02 -26.69
CA SER A 17 -20.37 5.91 -25.53
C SER A 17 -20.75 5.23 -24.20
N LEU A 18 -21.14 3.94 -24.21
CA LEU A 18 -21.51 3.21 -22.99
C LEU A 18 -20.37 2.42 -22.33
N THR A 19 -19.17 2.41 -22.91
CA THR A 19 -18.03 1.67 -22.36
C THR A 19 -16.95 2.60 -21.81
N VAL A 20 -17.32 3.49 -20.90
CA VAL A 20 -16.37 4.01 -19.89
C VAL A 20 -17.04 3.85 -18.54
N GLN A 21 -17.22 2.60 -18.12
CA GLN A 21 -17.31 2.32 -16.70
C GLN A 21 -15.87 2.16 -16.21
N ALA A 22 -15.39 3.19 -15.53
CA ALA A 22 -14.26 3.07 -14.63
C ALA A 22 -14.57 1.90 -13.68
N GLN A 23 -13.77 0.84 -13.75
CA GLN A 23 -13.81 -0.25 -12.78
C GLN A 23 -13.21 0.27 -11.48
N ASP A 24 -13.99 1.04 -10.73
CA ASP A 24 -13.67 1.42 -9.36
C ASP A 24 -13.64 0.15 -8.50
N SER A 25 -12.41 -0.24 -8.13
CA SER A 25 -12.05 -1.08 -7.00
C SER A 25 -13.01 -2.21 -6.65
N LEU A 26 -12.76 -3.41 -7.17
CA LEU A 26 -13.04 -4.63 -6.41
C LEU A 26 -12.41 -4.43 -5.03
N LEU A 27 -13.22 -4.45 -3.97
CA LEU A 27 -12.74 -4.42 -2.59
C LEU A 27 -11.94 -5.69 -2.34
N VAL A 28 -10.65 -5.66 -2.69
CA VAL A 28 -9.69 -6.69 -2.32
C VAL A 28 -9.51 -6.55 -0.81
N GLN A 29 -10.39 -7.16 -0.03
CA GLN A 29 -10.19 -7.25 1.40
C GLN A 29 -9.08 -8.27 1.66
N GLN A 30 -8.09 -7.86 2.43
CA GLN A 30 -7.01 -8.72 2.90
C GLN A 30 -7.09 -8.85 4.43
N PRO A 31 -6.42 -9.83 5.04
CA PRO A 31 -6.34 -9.89 6.49
C PRO A 31 -5.87 -8.55 7.08
N PRO A 32 -6.48 -8.08 8.18
CA PRO A 32 -6.02 -6.88 8.87
C PRO A 32 -4.54 -6.96 9.23
N LEU A 33 -3.89 -5.78 9.26
CA LEU A 33 -2.55 -5.65 9.78
C LEU A 33 -2.48 -6.24 11.20
N SER A 34 -1.52 -7.15 11.42
CA SER A 34 -1.36 -7.83 12.69
C SER A 34 -0.96 -6.85 13.81
N ASP A 35 -1.55 -7.04 14.99
CA ASP A 35 -1.35 -6.18 16.17
C ASP A 35 -0.47 -6.83 17.25
N SER A 36 0.02 -8.05 17.00
CA SER A 36 0.92 -8.74 17.91
C SER A 36 2.32 -8.13 17.87
N ILE A 37 2.87 -7.82 19.05
CA ILE A 37 4.23 -7.29 19.20
C ILE A 37 5.25 -8.24 18.54
N GLY A 38 6.18 -7.66 17.78
CA GLY A 38 7.20 -8.38 17.02
C GLY A 38 6.73 -8.93 15.67
N CYS A 39 5.43 -8.87 15.37
CA CYS A 39 4.92 -9.35 14.08
C CYS A 39 5.44 -8.46 12.94
N LYS A 40 5.84 -9.12 11.85
CA LYS A 40 6.32 -8.49 10.62
C LYS A 40 5.37 -8.81 9.48
N THR A 41 4.84 -7.78 8.85
CA THR A 41 3.95 -7.91 7.69
C THR A 41 4.59 -7.26 6.48
N LYS A 42 4.60 -7.96 5.35
CA LYS A 42 5.18 -7.49 4.09
C LYS A 42 4.07 -7.13 3.11
N TYR A 43 4.21 -5.98 2.45
CA TYR A 43 3.26 -5.49 1.46
C TYR A 43 3.97 -5.14 0.17
N ALA A 44 3.46 -5.63 -0.96
CA ALA A 44 3.73 -5.02 -2.26
C ALA A 44 3.02 -3.67 -2.28
N THR A 45 3.80 -2.59 -2.40
CA THR A 45 3.32 -1.23 -2.18
C THR A 45 3.44 -0.41 -3.45
N THR A 46 2.40 0.37 -3.74
CA THR A 46 2.42 1.37 -4.80
C THR A 46 1.82 2.67 -4.27
N ILE A 47 2.53 3.77 -4.48
CA ILE A 47 2.07 5.14 -4.26
C ILE A 47 2.07 5.82 -5.62
N GLU A 48 0.90 6.01 -6.20
CA GLU A 48 0.71 6.64 -7.50
C GLU A 48 0.42 8.13 -7.32
N LEU A 49 1.18 8.97 -8.01
CA LEU A 49 1.11 10.42 -8.01
C LEU A 49 0.72 10.91 -9.40
N SER A 50 0.25 12.14 -9.52
CA SER A 50 -0.12 12.74 -10.82
C SER A 50 0.98 12.74 -11.90
N LYS A 51 2.26 12.64 -11.53
CA LYS A 51 3.41 12.73 -12.46
C LYS A 51 4.38 11.54 -12.35
N GLY A 52 3.98 10.46 -11.70
CA GLY A 52 4.85 9.30 -11.51
C GLY A 52 4.35 8.41 -10.38
N TYR A 53 5.14 7.41 -10.01
CA TYR A 53 4.78 6.51 -8.94
C TYR A 53 6.04 6.09 -8.17
N LEU A 54 5.80 5.60 -6.96
CA LEU A 54 6.78 4.87 -6.17
C LEU A 54 6.24 3.45 -5.96
N SER A 55 7.03 2.45 -6.34
CA SER A 55 6.73 1.04 -6.10
C SER A 55 7.83 0.39 -5.26
N GLY A 56 7.47 -0.66 -4.55
CA GLY A 56 8.44 -1.44 -3.79
C GLY A 56 7.79 -2.35 -2.77
N ILE A 57 8.58 -2.74 -1.77
CA ILE A 57 8.14 -3.56 -0.66
C ILE A 57 8.08 -2.68 0.58
N THR A 58 6.93 -2.66 1.25
CA THR A 58 6.82 -2.13 2.61
C THR A 58 6.92 -3.27 3.60
N ILE A 59 7.84 -3.17 4.54
CA ILE A 59 7.86 -4.01 5.73
C ILE A 59 7.26 -3.20 6.87
N MET A 60 6.23 -3.74 7.51
CA MET A 60 5.61 -3.18 8.68
C MET A 60 5.90 -4.06 9.90
N VAL A 61 6.46 -3.49 10.95
CA VAL A 61 6.77 -4.19 12.19
C VAL A 61 5.94 -3.58 13.31
N ARG A 62 5.25 -4.42 14.08
CA ARG A 62 4.58 -3.98 15.29
C ARG A 62 5.54 -4.00 16.48
N GLU A 63 5.79 -2.86 17.09
CA GLU A 63 6.49 -2.74 18.38
C GLU A 63 5.47 -2.53 19.52
N ALA A 64 5.92 -2.19 20.73
CA ALA A 64 5.04 -2.05 21.89
C ALA A 64 3.90 -1.04 21.64
N ASP A 65 4.26 0.21 21.33
CA ASP A 65 3.31 1.33 21.24
C ASP A 65 3.15 1.89 19.81
N VAL A 66 3.86 1.33 18.85
CA VAL A 66 4.05 1.93 17.54
C VAL A 66 4.23 0.87 16.45
N TYR A 67 3.80 1.20 15.24
CA TYR A 67 4.17 0.48 14.03
C TYR A 67 5.32 1.21 13.34
N HIS A 68 6.34 0.45 12.95
CA HIS A 68 7.42 0.94 12.10
C HIS A 68 7.21 0.42 10.68
N GLY A 69 7.18 1.34 9.72
CA GLY A 69 7.01 1.03 8.30
C GLY A 69 8.21 1.51 7.50
N VAL A 70 8.81 0.62 6.71
CA VAL A 70 9.89 0.97 5.77
C VAL A 70 9.48 0.51 4.38
N LEU A 71 9.39 1.45 3.45
CA LEU A 71 9.21 1.22 2.02
C LEU A 71 10.55 1.41 1.31
N PHE A 72 11.01 0.36 0.66
CA PHE A 72 12.19 0.40 -0.22
C PHE A 72 11.82 -0.11 -1.61
N ASN A 73 12.47 0.44 -2.63
CA ASN A 73 12.25 0.03 -4.01
C ASN A 73 13.01 -1.26 -4.36
N GLU A 74 12.95 -1.66 -5.62
CA GLU A 74 13.55 -2.90 -6.14
C GLU A 74 15.09 -2.90 -6.09
N PHE A 75 15.71 -1.74 -5.88
CA PHE A 75 17.16 -1.57 -5.73
C PHE A 75 17.60 -1.50 -4.26
N GLY A 76 16.68 -1.71 -3.31
CA GLY A 76 16.95 -1.60 -1.87
C GLY A 76 17.16 -0.16 -1.40
N ILE A 77 16.82 0.84 -2.21
CA ILE A 77 16.87 2.24 -1.80
C ILE A 77 15.61 2.53 -0.96
N THR A 78 15.81 2.97 0.28
CA THR A 78 14.72 3.44 1.13
C THR A 78 14.05 4.64 0.50
N ALA A 79 12.75 4.52 0.26
CA ALA A 79 11.95 5.58 -0.32
C ALA A 79 11.18 6.35 0.75
N LEU A 80 10.73 5.66 1.80
CA LEU A 80 9.96 6.21 2.90
C LEU A 80 10.11 5.33 4.14
N GLU A 81 10.48 5.93 5.26
CA GLU A 81 10.42 5.31 6.58
C GLU A 81 9.52 6.16 7.48
N PHE A 82 8.63 5.51 8.22
CA PHE A 82 7.67 6.19 9.07
C PHE A 82 7.29 5.36 10.29
N THR A 83 6.74 6.04 11.28
CA THR A 83 6.10 5.43 12.45
C THR A 83 4.63 5.80 12.50
N TYR A 84 3.81 4.91 13.08
CA TYR A 84 2.41 5.16 13.36
C TYR A 84 2.05 4.71 14.77
N GLN A 85 1.58 5.66 15.58
CA GLN A 85 1.11 5.40 16.95
C GLN A 85 -0.39 5.16 16.95
N PRO A 86 -0.89 3.95 17.25
CA PRO A 86 -2.32 3.64 17.18
C PRO A 86 -3.19 4.44 18.13
N GLN A 87 -2.67 4.74 19.33
CA GLN A 87 -3.41 5.44 20.38
C GLN A 87 -3.68 6.91 20.04
N THR A 88 -2.68 7.57 19.45
CA THR A 88 -2.75 9.00 19.10
C THR A 88 -3.09 9.22 17.62
N LYS A 89 -3.10 8.15 16.82
CA LYS A 89 -3.21 8.16 15.35
C LYS A 89 -2.15 9.03 14.66
N LYS A 90 -1.03 9.27 15.34
CA LYS A 90 0.02 10.17 14.86
C LYS A 90 1.00 9.41 13.97
N VAL A 91 1.32 10.01 12.82
CA VAL A 91 2.39 9.56 11.93
C VAL A 91 3.62 10.46 12.06
N GLU A 92 4.80 9.85 12.16
CA GLU A 92 6.08 10.55 12.03
C GLU A 92 6.85 10.00 10.83
N LEU A 93 7.45 10.89 10.04
CA LEU A 93 8.28 10.50 8.90
C LEU A 93 9.73 10.55 9.37
N ILE A 94 10.42 9.40 9.32
CA ILE A 94 11.83 9.27 9.69
C ILE A 94 12.69 9.59 8.48
N GLU A 95 12.49 8.87 7.38
CA GLU A 95 13.20 9.05 6.12
C GLU A 95 12.21 9.27 4.98
N VAL A 96 12.55 10.18 4.06
CA VAL A 96 11.76 10.46 2.86
C VAL A 96 12.75 10.68 1.73
N ILE A 97 12.61 9.95 0.62
CA ILE A 97 13.46 10.14 -0.55
C ILE A 97 13.43 11.59 -1.03
N ALA A 98 14.58 12.09 -1.50
CA ALA A 98 14.76 13.48 -1.89
C ALA A 98 13.67 14.04 -2.82
N MET A 99 13.12 13.20 -3.71
CA MET A 99 12.03 13.59 -4.61
C MET A 99 10.74 14.02 -3.88
N LEU A 100 10.45 13.38 -2.74
CA LEU A 100 9.27 13.63 -1.91
C LEU A 100 9.59 14.51 -0.68
N ASP A 101 10.85 14.84 -0.45
CA ASP A 101 11.31 15.64 0.69
C ASP A 101 11.09 17.15 0.48
N LYS A 102 9.83 17.54 0.32
CA LYS A 102 9.39 18.93 0.36
C LYS A 102 8.41 19.10 1.50
N TRP A 103 8.51 20.19 2.25
CA TRP A 103 7.71 20.43 3.46
C TRP A 103 6.19 20.22 3.25
N TYR A 104 5.67 20.64 2.11
CA TYR A 104 4.25 20.50 1.78
C TYR A 104 3.88 19.06 1.40
N ILE A 105 4.77 18.33 0.72
CA ILE A 105 4.59 16.91 0.40
C ILE A 105 4.62 16.09 1.68
N ARG A 106 5.60 16.34 2.57
CA ARG A 106 5.65 15.69 3.89
C ARG A 106 4.37 15.87 4.69
N ARG A 107 3.74 17.05 4.62
CA ARG A 107 2.47 17.32 5.29
C ARG A 107 1.34 16.46 4.74
N VAL A 108 1.27 16.30 3.42
CA VAL A 108 0.29 15.43 2.75
C VAL A 108 0.57 13.96 3.10
N LEU A 109 1.81 13.48 2.93
CA LEU A 109 2.21 12.12 3.27
C LEU A 109 1.84 11.72 4.71
N LYS A 110 2.06 12.59 5.70
CA LYS A 110 1.66 12.30 7.09
C LYS A 110 0.16 12.07 7.22
N SER A 111 -0.65 12.94 6.60
CA SER A 111 -2.10 12.82 6.61
C SER A 111 -2.55 11.55 5.90
N ASP A 112 -2.01 11.28 4.72
CA ASP A 112 -2.41 10.14 3.90
C ASP A 112 -2.01 8.83 4.56
N LEU A 113 -0.79 8.73 5.08
CA LEU A 113 -0.31 7.55 5.79
C LEU A 113 -1.14 7.26 7.04
N GLN A 114 -1.66 8.28 7.73
CA GLN A 114 -2.58 8.06 8.84
C GLN A 114 -3.82 7.29 8.35
N HIS A 115 -4.43 7.71 7.24
CA HIS A 115 -5.60 7.03 6.67
C HIS A 115 -5.25 5.64 6.13
N VAL A 116 -4.10 5.48 5.48
CA VAL A 116 -3.58 4.17 5.04
C VAL A 116 -3.46 3.22 6.23
N MET A 117 -2.87 3.65 7.34
CA MET A 117 -2.71 2.82 8.53
C MET A 117 -4.05 2.42 9.13
N GLU A 118 -4.99 3.37 9.26
CA GLU A 118 -6.34 3.07 9.72
C GLU A 118 -7.09 2.09 8.80
N ASN A 119 -6.83 2.14 7.49
CA ASN A 119 -7.38 1.20 6.52
C ASN A 119 -6.75 -0.19 6.64
N LEU A 120 -5.42 -0.27 6.77
CA LEU A 120 -4.70 -1.52 6.92
C LEU A 120 -5.08 -2.27 8.20
N LEU A 121 -5.29 -1.55 9.30
CA LEU A 121 -5.82 -2.10 10.55
C LEU A 121 -7.23 -2.68 10.42
N LYS A 122 -7.97 -2.31 9.37
CA LYS A 122 -9.30 -2.85 9.04
C LYS A 122 -9.27 -3.89 7.92
N GLY A 123 -8.09 -4.20 7.36
CA GLY A 123 -7.95 -5.12 6.22
C GLY A 123 -8.21 -4.47 4.84
N ASN A 124 -8.27 -3.15 4.77
CA ASN A 124 -8.42 -2.42 3.51
C ASN A 124 -7.03 -2.04 2.96
N PRO A 125 -6.61 -2.57 1.80
CA PRO A 125 -5.27 -2.33 1.27
C PRO A 125 -5.12 -0.99 0.55
N THR A 126 -6.20 -0.26 0.31
CA THR A 126 -6.18 0.93 -0.54
C THR A 126 -6.60 2.19 0.20
N TYR A 127 -6.05 3.32 -0.24
CA TYR A 127 -6.49 4.66 0.16
C TYR A 127 -6.28 5.60 -1.03
N LYS A 128 -7.16 6.59 -1.20
CA LYS A 128 -7.04 7.59 -2.25
C LYS A 128 -7.29 8.98 -1.67
N ASP A 129 -6.31 9.86 -1.85
CA ASP A 129 -6.46 11.30 -1.62
C ASP A 129 -7.01 11.93 -2.90
N GLU A 130 -8.30 12.27 -2.89
CA GLU A 130 -8.97 12.90 -4.03
C GLU A 130 -8.53 14.36 -4.28
N LYS A 131 -7.99 15.04 -3.26
CA LYS A 131 -7.56 16.44 -3.36
C LYS A 131 -6.24 16.58 -4.10
N TYR A 132 -5.28 15.68 -3.83
CA TYR A 132 -3.96 15.70 -4.47
C TYR A 132 -3.79 14.63 -5.54
N HIS A 133 -4.84 13.83 -5.80
CA HIS A 133 -4.85 12.72 -6.75
C HIS A 133 -3.72 11.73 -6.49
N ILE A 134 -3.62 11.28 -5.23
CA ILE A 134 -2.62 10.31 -4.80
C ILE A 134 -3.33 9.01 -4.42
N SER A 135 -2.90 7.90 -5.01
CA SER A 135 -3.46 6.57 -4.72
C SER A 135 -2.42 5.71 -4.03
N TYR A 136 -2.82 5.07 -2.95
CA TYR A 136 -1.99 4.17 -2.15
C TYR A 136 -2.58 2.77 -2.23
N LYS A 137 -1.72 1.78 -2.47
CA LYS A 137 -2.08 0.35 -2.47
C LYS A 137 -1.00 -0.46 -1.75
N PHE A 138 -1.41 -1.23 -0.75
CA PHE A 138 -0.58 -2.07 0.10
C PHE A 138 -1.13 -3.50 0.07
N SER A 139 -0.69 -4.28 -0.92
CA SER A 139 -1.14 -5.66 -1.11
C SER A 139 -0.30 -6.63 -0.29
N LEU A 140 -0.93 -7.37 0.61
CA LEU A 140 -0.27 -8.33 1.49
C LEU A 140 0.49 -9.36 0.66
N MET A 141 1.77 -9.57 1.02
CA MET A 141 2.59 -10.63 0.45
C MET A 141 2.49 -11.86 1.34
N ASN A 142 2.25 -13.03 0.75
CA ASN A 142 2.33 -14.28 1.50
C ASN A 142 3.77 -14.48 1.99
N ASN A 143 3.92 -14.65 3.30
CA ASN A 143 5.16 -15.15 3.88
C ASN A 143 5.16 -16.67 3.73
N GLU A 144 5.58 -17.19 2.59
CA GLU A 144 6.14 -18.55 2.58
C GLU A 144 7.57 -18.45 3.13
N GLU A 145 7.90 -19.34 4.07
CA GLU A 145 9.18 -19.53 4.78
C GLU A 145 9.40 -18.77 6.11
N ASN A 146 8.97 -19.43 7.18
CA ASN A 146 9.84 -19.79 8.31
C ASN A 146 9.30 -21.07 8.97
N SER A 147 9.28 -22.16 8.21
CA SER A 147 9.23 -23.52 8.78
C SER A 147 10.66 -23.99 9.03
N ASN A 148 10.94 -24.29 10.30
CA ASN A 148 12.05 -25.09 10.82
C ASN A 148 13.40 -24.39 10.99
N ILE A 149 13.58 -23.71 12.12
CA ILE A 149 14.78 -23.94 12.91
C ILE A 149 14.32 -24.76 14.12
N THR A 150 14.36 -26.08 13.97
CA THR A 150 14.35 -26.99 15.11
C THR A 150 15.68 -26.75 15.81
N GLU A 151 15.64 -26.23 17.03
CA GLU A 151 16.78 -26.26 17.94
C GLU A 151 17.18 -27.74 18.10
N GLY A 152 18.33 -28.10 17.53
CA GLY A 152 18.94 -29.40 17.74
C GLY A 152 19.39 -29.48 19.19
N GLU A 153 18.58 -30.15 20.00
CA GLU A 153 18.96 -30.71 21.28
C GLU A 153 19.99 -31.82 21.02
N ASN A 154 21.28 -31.44 21.04
CA ASN A 154 22.37 -32.40 21.08
C ASN A 154 22.75 -32.60 22.55
N ASP A 155 22.07 -33.56 23.16
CA ASP A 155 22.54 -34.29 24.33
C ASP A 155 23.94 -34.84 24.04
N ALA A 156 24.91 -34.45 24.86
CA ALA A 156 26.24 -35.04 24.90
C ALA A 156 26.57 -35.32 26.36
N THR A 157 25.96 -36.39 26.88
CA THR A 157 26.43 -37.10 28.05
C THR A 157 27.05 -38.41 27.57
N GLU A 158 28.37 -38.45 27.41
CA GLU A 158 29.13 -39.70 27.37
C GLU A 158 29.94 -39.81 28.66
N GLU A 159 29.66 -40.87 29.42
CA GLU A 159 30.51 -41.43 30.50
C GLU A 159 31.71 -42.19 29.93
#